data_AF-A0A7S2WKC8-F1
#
_entry.id   AF-A0A7S2WKC8-F1
#
_cell.length_a   1.000
_cell.length_b   1.000
_cell.length_c   1.000
_cell.angle_alpha   90.00
_cell.angle_beta   90.00
_cell.angle_gamma   90.00
#
_symmetry.space_group_name_H-M   'P 1'
#
loop_
_entity.id
_entity.type
_entity.pdbx_description
1 polymer ?
#
loop_
_entity_poly.entity_id
_entity_poly.type
_entity_poly.pdbx_seq_one_letter_code
_entity_poly.pdbx_strand_id
1 'polypeptide(L)'
;SGAGCIVATGDLGEEARIFLWRSEVPTAASEGSAPAVRSILSIDSGHTVGVGALAFAPGPGDAESLRLVSAGLDSSNKVSVHDIDLATATPVCRLRCSSASGNHRILHIAPNPHDANSFITCAPNELTRWRVTQYGLSHSRLGLGDTIATVAGFLSRTAAVV
;
A
#
# COMPACT_ATOMS: atom_id res chain seq x y z
N SER A 1 19.83 -15.28 -6.04
CA SER A 1 19.21 -14.03 -5.55
C SER A 1 18.56 -14.33 -4.22
N GLY A 2 18.98 -13.68 -3.13
CA GLY A 2 18.32 -13.86 -1.84
C GLY A 2 16.90 -13.31 -1.91
N ALA A 3 15.90 -14.14 -1.65
CA ALA A 3 14.49 -13.75 -1.62
C ALA A 3 14.23 -12.87 -0.39
N GLY A 4 14.58 -11.59 -0.48
CA GLY A 4 14.36 -10.62 0.58
C GLY A 4 12.91 -10.13 0.64
N CYS A 5 12.46 -9.73 1.83
CA CYS A 5 11.16 -9.10 2.03
C CYS A 5 11.24 -7.61 1.69
N ILE A 6 10.18 -7.07 1.06
CA ILE A 6 10.04 -5.63 0.81
C ILE A 6 9.17 -5.02 1.91
N VAL A 7 9.67 -3.95 2.52
CA VAL A 7 8.99 -3.22 3.59
C VAL A 7 8.78 -1.78 3.14
N ALA A 8 7.62 -1.20 3.48
CA ALA A 8 7.34 0.22 3.26
C ALA A 8 7.12 0.91 4.59
N THR A 9 7.67 2.11 4.74
CA THR A 9 7.42 2.99 5.88
C THR A 9 7.01 4.37 5.40
N GLY A 10 6.05 4.98 6.08
CA GLY A 10 5.62 6.35 5.83
C GLY A 10 6.25 7.31 6.83
N ASP A 11 6.52 8.53 6.39
CA ASP A 11 7.03 9.61 7.24
C ASP A 11 5.95 10.67 7.55
N LEU A 12 6.25 11.57 8.49
CA LEU A 12 5.44 12.72 8.88
C LEU A 12 6.12 14.02 8.42
N GLY A 13 5.33 15.08 8.21
CA GLY A 13 5.81 16.42 7.86
C GLY A 13 5.23 16.97 6.55
N GLU A 14 5.62 18.20 6.22
CA GLU A 14 5.13 18.95 5.05
C GLU A 14 5.52 18.31 3.71
N GLU A 15 6.63 17.56 3.69
CA GLU A 15 7.08 16.74 2.57
C GLU A 15 7.06 15.26 2.95
N ALA A 16 5.90 14.75 3.40
CA ALA A 16 5.82 13.35 3.82
C ALA A 16 6.24 12.41 2.68
N ARG A 17 7.20 11.52 2.96
CA ARG A 17 7.71 10.55 1.98
C ARG A 17 7.34 9.13 2.40
N ILE A 18 7.40 8.24 1.42
CA ILE A 18 7.34 6.81 1.66
C ILE A 18 8.70 6.21 1.31
N PHE A 19 9.26 5.42 2.21
CA PHE A 19 10.53 4.74 2.02
C PHE A 19 10.29 3.25 1.82
N LEU A 20 10.94 2.68 0.80
CA LEU A 20 10.97 1.25 0.56
C LEU A 20 12.30 0.67 0.99
N TRP A 21 12.24 -0.48 1.65
CA TRP A 21 13.38 -1.18 2.20
C TRP A 21 13.39 -2.63 1.72
N ARG A 22 14.58 -3.19 1.48
CA ARG A 22 14.77 -4.62 1.28
C ARG A 22 15.42 -5.17 2.53
N SER A 23 14.75 -6.12 3.17
CA SER A 23 15.35 -6.94 4.21
C SER A 23 15.94 -8.18 3.56
N GLU A 24 17.24 -8.38 3.68
CA GLU A 24 17.89 -9.59 3.17
C GLU A 24 17.67 -10.75 4.14
N VAL A 25 17.35 -11.93 3.60
CA VAL A 25 17.26 -13.15 4.41
C VAL A 25 18.69 -13.59 4.74
N PRO A 26 19.03 -13.82 6.03
CA PRO A 26 20.33 -14.34 6.39
C PRO A 26 20.60 -15.64 5.63
N THR A 27 21.68 -15.68 4.88
CA THR A 27 22.17 -16.92 4.27
C THR A 27 22.99 -17.70 5.29
N ALA A 28 23.21 -19.00 5.07
CA ALA A 28 24.05 -19.84 5.94
C ALA A 28 25.47 -19.27 6.15
N ALA A 29 25.98 -18.48 5.20
CA ALA A 29 27.27 -17.79 5.32
C ALA A 29 27.24 -16.54 6.23
N SER A 30 26.05 -16.12 6.67
CA SER A 30 25.80 -14.95 7.53
C SER A 30 25.08 -15.33 8.83
N GLU A 31 25.06 -16.61 9.20
CA GLU A 31 24.53 -17.08 10.48
C GLU A 31 25.26 -16.38 11.64
N GLY A 32 24.53 -15.56 12.40
CA GLY A 32 25.05 -14.76 13.52
C GLY A 32 25.15 -13.25 13.26
N SER A 33 24.90 -12.78 12.04
CA SER A 33 24.82 -11.34 11.72
C SER A 33 23.36 -10.88 11.60
N ALA A 34 23.05 -9.67 12.06
CA ALA A 34 21.72 -9.09 11.91
C ALA A 34 21.33 -8.97 10.42
N PRO A 35 20.06 -9.19 10.04
CA PRO A 35 19.62 -9.06 8.66
C PRO A 35 19.92 -7.64 8.15
N ALA A 36 20.63 -7.56 7.03
CA ALA A 36 20.93 -6.28 6.41
C ALA A 36 19.64 -5.69 5.82
N VAL A 37 19.30 -4.48 6.25
CA VAL A 37 18.20 -3.69 5.70
C VAL A 37 18.80 -2.59 4.84
N ARG A 38 18.42 -2.56 3.56
CA ARG A 38 18.87 -1.53 2.62
C ARG A 38 17.69 -0.71 2.11
N SER A 39 17.88 0.61 2.01
CA SER A 39 16.92 1.47 1.33
C SER A 39 16.93 1.16 -0.17
N ILE A 40 15.75 1.04 -0.77
CA ILE A 40 15.53 0.74 -2.19
C ILE A 40 15.13 2.02 -2.93
N LEU A 41 14.16 2.74 -2.37
CA LEU A 41 13.48 3.83 -3.04
C LEU A 41 12.88 4.80 -2.03
N SER A 42 12.93 6.09 -2.35
CA SER A 42 12.17 7.14 -1.68
C SER A 42 11.12 7.66 -2.64
N ILE A 43 9.86 7.65 -2.22
CA ILE A 43 8.70 8.03 -3.00
C ILE A 43 8.13 9.31 -2.41
N ASP A 44 7.97 10.33 -3.25
CA ASP A 44 7.14 11.48 -2.92
C ASP A 44 5.68 11.04 -2.85
N SER A 45 5.10 11.07 -1.65
CA SER A 45 3.76 10.57 -1.42
C SER A 45 2.68 11.57 -1.85
N GLY A 46 3.05 12.84 -2.00
CA GLY A 46 2.12 13.94 -2.24
C GLY A 46 1.14 14.19 -1.09
N HIS A 47 1.46 13.74 0.14
CA HIS A 47 0.73 14.04 1.38
C HIS A 47 1.43 15.17 2.14
N THR A 48 0.65 16.12 2.68
CA THR A 48 1.20 17.37 3.26
C THR A 48 1.36 17.34 4.77
N VAL A 49 0.93 16.27 5.44
CA VAL A 49 1.00 16.14 6.91
C VAL A 49 1.73 14.87 7.32
N GLY A 50 1.52 13.79 6.56
CA GLY A 50 2.08 12.48 6.87
C GLY A 50 1.38 11.37 6.12
N VAL A 51 2.01 10.21 6.11
CA VAL A 51 1.43 8.96 5.59
C VAL A 51 0.83 8.19 6.77
N GLY A 52 -0.48 7.98 6.77
CA GLY A 52 -1.21 7.35 7.87
C GLY A 52 -1.37 5.83 7.75
N ALA A 53 -1.52 5.33 6.52
CA ALA A 53 -1.67 3.90 6.26
C ALA A 53 -1.03 3.52 4.93
N LEU A 54 -0.49 2.31 4.87
CA LEU A 54 0.20 1.74 3.71
C LEU A 54 -0.23 0.28 3.52
N ALA A 55 -0.38 -0.15 2.27
CA ALA A 55 -0.58 -1.55 1.96
C ALA A 55 -0.06 -1.90 0.55
N PHE A 56 0.60 -3.05 0.44
CA PHE A 56 1.02 -3.61 -0.83
C PHE A 56 -0.08 -4.44 -1.46
N ALA A 57 -0.33 -4.22 -2.74
CA ALA A 57 -1.16 -5.03 -3.60
C ALA A 57 -0.28 -5.70 -4.68
N PRO A 58 -0.72 -6.83 -5.26
CA PRO A 58 -0.09 -7.37 -6.45
C PRO A 58 -0.04 -6.29 -7.54
N GLY A 59 1.10 -6.16 -8.23
CA GLY A 59 1.18 -5.29 -9.40
C GLY A 59 0.39 -5.85 -10.58
N PRO A 60 0.05 -5.01 -11.59
CA PRO A 60 -0.63 -5.47 -12.81
C PRO A 60 0.27 -6.24 -13.79
N GLY A 61 1.54 -6.46 -13.45
CA GLY A 61 2.56 -7.03 -14.35
C GLY A 61 3.28 -8.26 -13.76
N ASP A 62 4.57 -8.38 -14.07
CA ASP A 62 5.43 -9.49 -13.66
C ASP A 62 5.54 -9.65 -12.14
N ALA A 63 6.12 -10.77 -11.69
CA ALA A 63 6.30 -11.10 -10.28
C ALA A 63 7.07 -10.04 -9.46
N GLU A 64 7.81 -9.14 -10.11
CA GLU A 64 8.57 -8.06 -9.47
C GLU A 64 7.89 -6.68 -9.56
N SER A 65 6.68 -6.61 -10.13
CA SER A 65 5.85 -5.41 -10.10
C SER A 65 4.98 -5.40 -8.84
N LEU A 66 5.09 -4.33 -8.07
CA LEU A 66 4.32 -4.12 -6.86
C LEU A 66 3.44 -2.89 -7.01
N ARG A 67 2.27 -2.92 -6.38
CA ARG A 67 1.44 -1.75 -6.22
C ARG A 67 1.41 -1.35 -4.76
N LEU A 68 1.62 -0.08 -4.47
CA LEU A 68 1.56 0.47 -3.12
C LEU A 68 0.42 1.45 -3.01
N VAL A 69 -0.49 1.18 -2.09
CA VAL A 69 -1.57 2.10 -1.73
C VAL A 69 -1.17 2.82 -0.45
N SER A 70 -1.35 4.13 -0.44
CA SER A 70 -1.09 4.98 0.72
C SER A 70 -2.30 5.86 1.02
N ALA A 71 -2.54 6.13 2.29
CA ALA A 71 -3.51 7.12 2.74
C ALA A 71 -2.81 8.20 3.58
N GLY A 72 -3.10 9.45 3.28
CA GLY A 72 -2.55 10.61 3.97
C GLY A 72 -3.24 10.91 5.30
N LEU A 73 -2.54 11.69 6.11
CA LEU A 73 -3.06 12.38 7.30
C LEU A 73 -3.47 13.83 7.00
N ASP A 74 -3.57 14.15 5.71
CA ASP A 74 -3.99 15.45 5.20
C ASP A 74 -5.48 15.68 5.45
N SER A 75 -5.92 16.94 5.36
CA SER A 75 -7.33 17.29 5.60
C SER A 75 -8.31 16.60 4.65
N SER A 76 -7.84 16.16 3.47
CA SER A 76 -8.64 15.45 2.47
C SER A 76 -8.56 13.91 2.58
N ASN A 77 -7.73 13.41 3.51
CA ASN A 77 -7.42 12.00 3.69
C ASN A 77 -7.13 11.31 2.35
N LYS A 78 -6.24 11.93 1.57
CA LYS A 78 -5.93 11.57 0.19
C LYS A 78 -5.44 10.13 0.12
N VAL A 79 -6.00 9.37 -0.81
CA VAL A 79 -5.53 8.03 -1.17
C VAL A 79 -4.70 8.14 -2.43
N SER A 80 -3.49 7.60 -2.41
CA SER A 80 -2.57 7.59 -3.56
C SER A 80 -2.14 6.16 -3.86
N VAL A 81 -2.18 5.80 -5.14
CA VAL A 81 -1.74 4.50 -5.64
C VAL A 81 -0.49 4.69 -6.47
N HIS A 82 0.56 3.94 -6.13
CA HIS A 82 1.85 3.95 -6.81
C HIS A 82 2.11 2.58 -7.43
N ASP A 83 2.51 2.58 -8.69
CA ASP A 83 3.03 1.38 -9.36
C ASP A 83 4.55 1.40 -9.27
N ILE A 84 5.13 0.32 -8.74
CA ILE A 84 6.55 0.16 -8.46
C ILE A 84 7.08 -1.01 -9.27
N ASP A 85 8.13 -0.77 -10.04
CA ASP A 85 8.86 -1.77 -10.80
C ASP A 85 10.23 -2.00 -10.15
N LEU A 86 10.43 -3.22 -9.61
CA LEU A 86 11.67 -3.63 -8.98
C LEU A 86 12.59 -4.45 -9.90
N ALA A 87 12.17 -4.77 -11.13
CA ALA A 87 12.92 -5.62 -12.06
C ALA A 87 14.12 -4.91 -12.68
N THR A 88 14.07 -3.58 -12.69
CA THR A 88 15.15 -2.74 -13.19
C THR A 88 16.26 -2.59 -12.16
N ALA A 89 17.51 -2.40 -12.62
CA ALA A 89 18.65 -2.15 -11.73
C ALA A 89 18.43 -0.91 -10.84
N THR A 90 17.63 0.05 -11.33
CA THR A 90 17.18 1.25 -10.61
C THR A 90 15.66 1.22 -10.47
N PRO A 91 15.13 0.83 -9.31
CA PRO A 91 13.69 0.74 -9.06
C PRO A 91 12.94 2.01 -9.48
N VAL A 92 11.85 1.84 -10.23
CA VAL A 92 11.05 2.95 -10.73
C VAL A 92 9.71 2.97 -10.01
N CYS A 93 9.32 4.13 -9.48
CA CYS A 93 7.98 4.37 -8.95
C CYS A 93 7.25 5.39 -9.80
N ARG A 94 5.98 5.12 -10.08
CA ARG A 94 5.08 6.05 -10.78
C ARG A 94 3.81 6.22 -9.96
N LEU A 95 3.44 7.46 -9.69
CA LEU A 95 2.11 7.78 -9.17
C LEU A 95 1.09 7.41 -10.25
N ARG A 96 0.24 6.41 -9.97
CA ARG A 96 -0.77 5.94 -10.91
C ARG A 96 -2.01 6.82 -10.87
N CYS A 97 -2.50 7.08 -9.67
CA CYS A 97 -3.69 7.89 -9.44
C CYS A 97 -3.79 8.29 -7.98
N SER A 98 -4.57 9.34 -7.72
CA SER A 98 -4.90 9.77 -6.38
C SER A 98 -6.27 10.43 -6.33
N SER A 99 -6.93 10.33 -5.18
CA SER A 99 -8.25 10.92 -4.92
C SER A 99 -8.39 11.24 -3.44
N ALA A 100 -9.11 12.32 -3.13
CA ALA A 100 -9.57 12.56 -1.76
C ALA A 100 -10.52 11.44 -1.32
N SER A 101 -10.41 11.00 -0.07
CA SER A 101 -11.33 10.02 0.54
C SER A 101 -12.50 10.67 1.27
N GLY A 102 -12.44 11.98 1.53
CA GLY A 102 -13.44 12.71 2.29
C GLY A 102 -12.94 13.12 3.68
N ASN A 103 -13.88 13.29 4.62
CA ASN A 103 -13.61 13.97 5.90
C ASN A 103 -13.10 13.05 7.01
N HIS A 104 -13.12 11.73 6.79
CA HIS A 104 -12.75 10.76 7.83
C HIS A 104 -11.35 10.20 7.59
N ARG A 105 -10.58 10.12 8.68
CA ARG A 105 -9.24 9.54 8.68
C ARG A 105 -9.32 8.06 8.36
N ILE A 106 -8.54 7.65 7.35
CA ILE A 106 -8.36 6.24 7.03
C ILE A 106 -7.46 5.61 8.08
N LEU A 107 -7.97 4.55 8.71
CA LEU A 107 -7.30 3.78 9.76
C LEU A 107 -6.59 2.54 9.20
N HIS A 108 -7.12 1.97 8.11
CA HIS A 108 -6.57 0.75 7.52
C HIS A 108 -6.86 0.67 6.02
N ILE A 109 -5.97 0.00 5.28
CA ILE A 109 -6.09 -0.29 3.86
C ILE A 109 -5.90 -1.80 3.67
N ALA A 110 -6.87 -2.45 3.03
CA ALA A 110 -6.84 -3.87 2.73
C ALA A 110 -6.94 -4.07 1.22
N PRO A 111 -5.84 -4.44 0.53
CA PRO A 111 -5.87 -4.80 -0.89
C PRO A 111 -6.65 -6.08 -1.16
N ASN A 112 -7.30 -6.15 -2.32
CA ASN A 112 -7.98 -7.37 -2.75
C ASN A 112 -6.94 -8.39 -3.26
N PRO A 113 -6.83 -9.58 -2.66
CA PRO A 113 -5.86 -10.58 -3.09
C PRO A 113 -6.17 -11.16 -4.48
N HIS A 114 -7.38 -10.98 -4.99
CA HIS A 114 -7.85 -11.53 -6.27
C HIS A 114 -7.94 -10.48 -7.39
N ASP A 115 -7.88 -9.19 -7.07
CA ASP A 115 -7.96 -8.10 -8.03
C ASP A 115 -7.00 -6.97 -7.64
N ALA A 116 -5.87 -6.89 -8.36
CA ALA A 116 -4.83 -5.87 -8.19
C ALA A 116 -5.36 -4.41 -8.32
N ASN A 117 -6.52 -4.22 -8.93
CA ASN A 117 -7.13 -2.92 -9.12
C ASN A 117 -8.19 -2.61 -8.05
N SER A 118 -8.40 -3.45 -7.03
CA SER A 118 -9.39 -3.20 -5.99
C SER A 118 -8.80 -3.29 -4.59
N PHE A 119 -9.28 -2.43 -3.69
CA PHE A 119 -8.91 -2.44 -2.28
C PHE A 119 -10.03 -1.81 -1.45
N ILE A 120 -9.98 -2.00 -0.13
CA ILE A 120 -10.91 -1.39 0.82
C ILE A 120 -10.13 -0.48 1.75
N THR A 121 -10.71 0.66 2.08
CA THR A 121 -10.26 1.49 3.21
C THR A 121 -11.28 1.44 4.33
N CYS A 122 -10.78 1.42 5.56
CA CYS A 122 -11.59 1.52 6.77
C CYS A 122 -11.36 2.87 7.43
N ALA A 123 -12.45 3.58 7.74
CA ALA A 123 -12.48 4.83 8.47
C ALA A 123 -13.60 4.76 9.54
N PRO A 124 -13.65 5.69 10.51
CA PRO A 124 -14.73 5.72 11.49
C PRO A 124 -16.11 5.73 10.81
N ASN A 125 -16.92 4.70 11.08
CA ASN A 125 -18.26 4.50 10.54
C ASN A 125 -18.35 4.40 9.00
N GLU A 126 -17.24 4.19 8.29
CA GLU A 126 -17.22 4.15 6.83
C GLU A 126 -16.27 3.06 6.32
N LEU A 127 -16.80 2.16 5.49
CA LEU A 127 -16.02 1.25 4.67
C LEU A 127 -16.18 1.67 3.21
N THR A 128 -15.06 1.92 2.56
CA THR A 128 -15.07 2.39 1.17
C THR A 128 -14.32 1.40 0.31
N ARG A 129 -15.00 0.90 -0.72
CA ARG A 129 -14.39 0.10 -1.76
C ARG A 129 -13.82 1.03 -2.82
N TRP A 130 -12.56 0.81 -3.14
CA TRP A 130 -11.85 1.54 -4.18
C TRP A 130 -11.58 0.64 -5.38
N ARG A 131 -11.58 1.27 -6.55
CA ARG A 131 -11.15 0.65 -7.80
C ARG A 131 -10.24 1.58 -8.57
N VAL A 132 -9.07 1.07 -8.94
CA VAL A 132 -8.16 1.69 -9.89
C VAL A 132 -8.73 1.48 -11.30
N THR A 133 -9.05 2.58 -11.96
CA THR A 133 -9.56 2.61 -13.34
C THR A 133 -8.53 3.25 -14.26
N GLN A 134 -8.77 3.21 -15.57
CA GLN A 134 -7.95 3.95 -16.53
C GLN A 134 -8.00 5.48 -16.34
N TYR A 135 -9.05 6.00 -15.69
CA TYR A 135 -9.28 7.43 -15.50
C TYR A 135 -8.91 7.92 -14.08
N GLY A 136 -8.41 7.05 -13.21
CA GLY A 136 -8.08 7.38 -11.82
C GLY A 136 -8.73 6.43 -10.82
N LEU A 137 -9.03 6.93 -9.62
CA LEU A 137 -9.68 6.17 -8.56
C LEU A 137 -11.19 6.40 -8.57
N SER A 138 -11.96 5.32 -8.66
CA SER A 138 -13.38 5.33 -8.32
C SER A 138 -13.60 4.69 -6.96
N HIS A 139 -14.61 5.16 -6.23
CA HIS A 139 -14.95 4.62 -4.94
C HIS A 139 -16.45 4.55 -4.70
N SER A 140 -16.85 3.60 -3.88
CA SER A 140 -18.23 3.40 -3.44
C SER A 140 -18.24 3.03 -1.97
N ARG A 141 -19.08 3.69 -1.19
CA ARG A 141 -19.34 3.31 0.20
C ARG A 141 -20.05 1.97 0.24
N LEU A 142 -19.57 1.07 1.09
CA LEU A 142 -20.21 -0.23 1.29
C LEU A 142 -21.33 -0.09 2.32
N GLY A 143 -22.54 -0.45 1.92
CA GLY A 143 -23.64 -0.63 2.86
C GLY A 143 -23.43 -1.87 3.74
N LEU A 144 -24.22 -2.01 4.81
CA LEU A 144 -24.11 -3.14 5.73
C LEU A 144 -24.24 -4.50 5.01
N GLY A 145 -25.15 -4.60 4.04
CA GLY A 145 -25.36 -5.81 3.24
C GLY A 145 -24.19 -6.14 2.31
N ASP A 146 -23.64 -5.13 1.63
CA ASP A 146 -22.50 -5.29 0.71
C ASP A 146 -21.19 -5.58 1.45
N THR A 147 -21.11 -5.15 2.71
CA THR A 147 -19.94 -5.34 3.56
C THR A 147 -19.67 -6.82 3.79
N ILE A 148 -20.70 -7.63 4.09
CA ILE A 148 -20.51 -9.06 4.41
C ILE A 148 -19.96 -9.81 3.19
N ALA A 149 -20.57 -9.62 2.02
CA ALA A 149 -20.15 -10.27 0.78
C ALA A 149 -18.74 -9.83 0.34
N THR A 150 -18.45 -8.53 0.48
CA THR A 150 -17.15 -8.00 0.07
C THR A 150 -16.06 -8.43 1.05
N VAL A 151 -16.26 -8.27 2.35
CA VAL A 151 -15.27 -8.61 3.39
C VAL A 151 -14.93 -10.11 3.36
N ALA A 152 -15.89 -10.99 3.08
CA ALA A 152 -15.62 -12.43 2.91
C ALA A 152 -14.55 -12.72 1.83
N GLY A 153 -14.50 -11.93 0.76
CA GLY A 153 -13.48 -12.05 -0.28
C GLY A 153 -12.09 -11.51 0.12
N PHE A 154 -12.01 -10.67 1.16
CA PHE A 154 -10.76 -10.08 1.65
C PHE A 154 -10.19 -10.85 2.86
N LEU A 155 -11.04 -11.52 3.63
CA LEU A 155 -10.65 -12.24 4.85
C LEU A 155 -10.00 -13.61 4.62
N SER A 156 -9.85 -14.08 3.38
CA SER A 156 -9.24 -15.39 3.11
C SER A 156 -7.75 -15.49 3.50
N ARG A 157 -7.11 -14.37 3.89
CA ARG A 157 -5.69 -14.33 4.31
C ARG A 157 -5.36 -13.41 5.49
N THR A 158 -6.36 -12.87 6.20
CA THR A 158 -6.08 -11.99 7.35
C THR A 158 -5.76 -12.83 8.58
N ALA A 159 -4.52 -13.32 8.68
CA ALA A 159 -3.96 -13.69 9.98
C ALA A 159 -3.67 -12.39 10.74
N ALA A 160 -4.54 -12.05 11.69
CA ALA A 160 -4.22 -11.05 12.70
C ALA A 160 -3.10 -11.63 13.57
N VAL A 161 -1.87 -11.15 13.39
CA VAL A 161 -0.82 -11.34 14.39
C VAL A 161 -1.05 -10.29 15.46
N VAL A 162 -1.57 -10.73 16.61
CA VAL A 162 -1.58 -9.98 17.87
C VAL A 162 -0.26 -10.24 18.58
#